data_AF-A0A961URW0-F1
#
_entry.id   AF-A0A961URW0-F1
#
_cell.length_a   1.000
_cell.length_b   1.000
_cell.length_c   1.000
_cell.angle_alpha   90.00
_cell.angle_beta   90.00
_cell.angle_gamma   90.00
#
_symmetry.space_group_name_H-M   'P 1'
#
loop_
_entity.id
_entity.type
_entity.pdbx_description
1 polymer ?
#
loop_
_entity_poly.entity_id
_entity_poly.type
_entity_poly.pdbx_seq_one_letter_code
_entity_poly.pdbx_strand_id
1 'polypeptide(L)' 'MSRRNQIADADLDVTTQRTVAFDGFRPLARHMVRLHRLDGSAVEQERYLFEIGHVVAIIPYDPVRNKLVLLRQFRL' A
#
# COMPACT_ATOMS: atom_id res chain seq x y z
N MET A 1 26.38 -1.03 1.79
CA MET A 1 25.06 -1.31 1.20
C MET A 1 24.00 -0.52 1.96
N SER A 2 23.07 0.16 1.27
CA SER A 2 22.03 0.98 1.90
C SER A 2 20.93 0.10 2.54
N ARG A 3 20.48 0.44 3.76
CA ARG A 3 19.40 -0.26 4.49
C ARG A 3 18.11 -0.47 3.67
N ARG A 4 17.85 0.37 2.66
CA ARG A 4 16.65 0.27 1.79
C ARG A 4 16.60 -1.04 0.99
N ASN A 5 17.73 -1.50 0.45
CA ASN A 5 17.75 -2.75 -0.33
C ASN A 5 17.65 -4.00 0.54
N GLN A 6 17.88 -3.89 1.85
CA GLN A 6 17.76 -5.02 2.78
C GLN A 6 16.31 -5.31 3.19
N ILE A 7 15.37 -4.39 2.93
CA ILE A 7 13.96 -4.52 3.35
C ILE A 7 13.07 -4.97 2.18
N ALA A 8 13.40 -4.56 0.95
CA ALA A 8 12.55 -4.79 -0.22
C ALA A 8 12.48 -6.27 -0.66
N ASP A 9 13.56 -7.03 -0.47
CA ASP A 9 13.71 -8.41 -0.97
C ASP A 9 13.93 -9.43 0.16
N ALA A 10 13.67 -9.05 1.42
CA ALA A 10 13.80 -9.97 2.54
C ALA A 10 12.56 -10.88 2.61
N ASP A 11 12.79 -12.19 2.57
CA ASP A 11 11.75 -13.17 2.89
C ASP A 11 11.25 -12.88 4.31
N LEU A 12 10.00 -12.42 4.37
CA LEU A 12 9.34 -12.05 5.61
C LEU A 12 8.30 -13.12 5.91
N ASP A 13 8.51 -13.88 6.99
CA ASP A 13 7.50 -14.81 7.47
C ASP A 13 6.36 -14.00 8.12
N VAL A 14 5.30 -13.82 7.34
CA VAL A 14 4.11 -13.06 7.71
C VAL A 14 2.89 -13.94 7.56
N THR A 15 2.12 -14.07 8.63
CA THR A 15 0.76 -14.61 8.57
C THR A 15 -0.23 -13.46 8.62
N THR A 16 -1.24 -13.49 7.76
CA THR A 16 -2.32 -12.50 7.77
C THR A 16 -3.68 -13.17 7.88
N GLN A 17 -4.57 -12.55 8.65
CA GLN A 17 -5.99 -12.89 8.68
C GLN A 17 -6.79 -11.64 8.37
N ARG A 18 -7.59 -11.73 7.31
CA ARG A 18 -8.44 -10.65 6.83
C ARG A 18 -9.89 -10.87 7.27
N THR A 19 -10.53 -9.83 7.80
CA THR A 19 -11.98 -9.76 8.00
C THR A 19 -12.54 -8.46 7.43
N VAL A 20 -13.84 -8.41 7.14
CA VAL A 20 -14.52 -7.17 6.75
C VAL A 20 -14.98 -6.48 8.02
N ALA A 21 -14.42 -5.30 8.31
CA ALA A 21 -14.83 -4.50 9.47
C ALA A 21 -16.04 -3.61 9.15
N PHE A 22 -16.16 -3.19 7.90
CA PHE A 22 -17.30 -2.44 7.39
C PHE A 22 -17.47 -2.68 5.89
N ASP A 23 -18.70 -2.94 5.45
CA ASP A 23 -19.03 -3.26 4.06
C ASP A 23 -19.83 -2.12 3.41
N GLY A 24 -19.14 -1.01 3.15
CA GLY A 24 -19.69 0.16 2.45
C GLY A 24 -19.33 0.18 0.96
N PHE A 25 -19.42 1.36 0.33
CA PHE A 25 -19.04 1.53 -1.09
C PHE A 25 -17.62 1.03 -1.42
N ARG A 26 -16.71 1.13 -0.45
CA ARG A 26 -15.44 0.39 -0.44
C ARG A 26 -15.34 -0.36 0.89
N PRO A 27 -15.04 -1.67 0.89
CA PRO A 27 -14.84 -2.40 2.13
C PRO A 27 -13.69 -1.82 2.94
N LEU A 28 -13.92 -1.64 4.24
CA LEU A 28 -12.85 -1.46 5.21
C LEU A 28 -12.46 -2.85 5.72
N ALA A 29 -11.28 -3.31 5.33
CA ALA A 29 -10.75 -4.59 5.77
C ALA A 29 -9.96 -4.40 7.07
N ARG A 30 -10.16 -5.31 8.02
CA ARG A 30 -9.32 -5.47 9.19
C ARG A 30 -8.36 -6.62 8.92
N HIS A 31 -7.07 -6.34 9.06
CA HIS A 31 -5.99 -7.30 8.90
C HIS A 31 -5.31 -7.50 10.25
N MET A 32 -5.36 -8.73 10.76
CA MET A 32 -4.49 -9.18 11.85
C MET A 32 -3.23 -9.73 11.20
N VAL A 33 -2.10 -9.08 11.45
CA VAL A 33 -0.80 -9.41 10.87
C VAL A 33 0.11 -9.90 11.97
N ARG A 34 0.68 -11.09 11.79
CA ARG A 34 1.75 -11.61 12.64
C ARG A 34 3.04 -11.61 11.84
N LEU A 35 3.97 -10.76 12.25
CA LEU A 35 5.29 -10.63 11.65
C LEU A 35 6.29 -11.42 12.49
N HIS A 36 6.86 -12.48 11.92
CA HIS A 36 7.98 -13.20 12.53
C HIS A 36 9.28 -12.49 12.19
N ARG A 37 10.07 -12.19 13.23
CA ARG A 37 11.37 -11.54 13.11
C ARG A 37 12.48 -12.59 13.02
N LEU A 38 13.61 -12.17 12.47
CA LEU A 38 14.81 -13.01 12.33
C LEU A 38 15.38 -13.50 13.68
N ASP A 39 15.06 -12.83 14.78
CA ASP A 39 15.46 -13.23 16.14
C ASP A 39 14.52 -14.27 16.78
N GLY A 40 13.55 -14.79 16.02
CA GLY A 40 12.55 -15.75 16.48
C GLY A 40 11.39 -15.14 17.26
N SER A 41 11.40 -13.82 17.51
CA SER A 41 10.25 -13.14 18.11
C SER A 41 9.16 -12.85 17.07
N ALA A 42 7.93 -12.62 17.54
CA ALA A 42 6.81 -12.24 16.68
C ALA A 42 6.17 -10.95 17.17
N VAL A 43 5.66 -10.16 16.23
CA VAL A 43 4.88 -8.96 16.51
C VAL A 43 3.51 -9.09 15.89
N GLU A 44 2.48 -8.89 16.69
CA GLU A 44 1.11 -8.80 16.21
C GLU A 44 0.73 -7.34 15.96
N GLN A 45 0.07 -7.11 14.83
CA GLN A 45 -0.39 -5.80 14.42
C GLN A 45 -1.80 -5.89 13.88
N GLU A 46 -2.63 -4.98 14.33
CA GLU A 46 -3.93 -4.73 13.72
C GLU A 46 -3.82 -3.56 12.74
N ARG A 47 -4.41 -3.73 11.56
CA ARG A 47 -4.44 -2.71 10.51
C ARG A 47 -5.83 -2.65 9.90
N TYR A 48 -6.32 -1.43 9.73
CA TYR A 48 -7.54 -1.16 8.96
C TYR A 48 -7.14 -0.58 7.61
N LEU A 49 -7.51 -1.26 6.53
CA LEU A 49 -7.13 -0.92 5.16
C LEU A 49 -8.39 -0.69 4.32
N PHE A 50 -8.41 0.42 3.59
CA PHE A 50 -9.35 0.59 2.48
C PHE A 50 -8.82 -0.12 1.25
N GLU A 51 -9.54 -1.12 0.79
CA GLU A 51 -9.16 -1.89 -0.39
C GLU A 51 -9.76 -1.21 -1.63
N ILE A 52 -9.07 -0.15 -2.10
CA ILE A 52 -9.53 0.71 -3.19
C ILE A 52 -9.10 0.24 -4.59
N GLY A 53 -8.35 -0.86 -4.68
CA GLY A 53 -7.84 -1.43 -5.93
C GLY A 53 -6.61 -0.72 -6.47
N HIS A 54 -6.26 -1.02 -7.72
CA HIS A 54 -5.10 -0.45 -8.42
C HIS A 54 -5.50 0.72 -9.31
N VAL A 55 -4.61 1.70 -9.44
CA VAL A 55 -4.81 2.89 -10.30
C VAL A 55 -3.57 3.12 -11.16
N VAL A 56 -3.78 3.74 -12.32
CA VAL A 56 -2.72 4.16 -13.24
C VAL A 56 -2.66 5.68 -13.25
N ALA A 57 -1.45 6.23 -13.15
CA ALA A 57 -1.17 7.64 -13.32
C ALA A 57 -0.34 7.86 -14.58
N ILE A 58 -0.65 8.92 -15.33
CA ILE A 58 0.11 9.36 -16.50
C ILE A 58 0.58 10.78 -16.22
N ILE A 59 1.83 11.08 -16.59
CA ILE A 59 2.40 12.43 -16.58
C ILE A 59 2.51 12.88 -18.04
N PRO A 60 1.54 13.63 -18.59
CA PRO A 60 1.61 14.08 -19.96
C PRO A 60 2.55 15.28 -20.07
N TYR A 61 3.61 15.11 -20.85
CA TYR A 61 4.61 16.13 -21.13
C TYR A 61 4.65 16.46 -22.62
N ASP A 62 4.61 17.74 -22.95
CA ASP A 62 4.84 18.25 -24.30
C ASP A 62 6.29 18.75 -24.41
N PRO A 63 7.18 18.04 -25.14
CA PRO A 63 8.58 18.42 -25.25
C PRO A 63 8.82 19.66 -26.12
N VAL A 64 7.95 19.94 -27.08
CA VAL A 64 8.09 21.11 -27.97
C VAL A 64 7.80 22.39 -27.19
N ARG A 65 6.81 22.34 -26.30
CA ARG A 65 6.39 23.51 -25.49
C ARG A 65 7.03 23.55 -24.11
N ASN A 66 7.74 22.49 -23.71
CA ASN A 66 8.27 22.27 -22.37
C ASN A 66 7.22 22.47 -21.27
N LYS A 67 6.06 21.81 -21.39
CA LYS A 67 4.92 21.96 -20.47
C LYS A 67 4.33 20.63 -20.04
N LEU A 68 3.74 20.61 -18.85
CA LEU A 68 2.92 19.51 -18.35
C LEU A 68 1.44 19.80 -18.58
N VAL A 69 0.66 18.77 -18.91
CA VAL A 69 -0.80 18.84 -18.96
C VAL A 69 -1.37 18.29 -17.66
N LEU A 70 -2.14 19.10 -16.95
CA LEU A 70 -2.73 18.75 -15.66
C LEU A 70 -4.26 18.74 -15.74
N LEU A 71 -4.90 17.89 -14.94
CA LEU A 71 -6.35 17.90 -14.74
C LEU A 71 -6.69 18.64 -13.44
N ARG A 72 -7.67 19.54 -13.47
CA ARG A 72 -8.25 20.15 -12.28
C ARG A 72 -9.63 19.57 -12.05
N GLN A 73 -9.81 18.83 -10.96
CA GLN A 73 -11.08 18.23 -10.59
C GLN A 73 -11.36 18.45 -9.11
N PHE A 74 -12.62 18.69 -8.75
CA PHE A 74 -13.07 18.61 -7.36
C PHE A 74 -13.13 17.15 -6.90
N ARG A 75 -12.67 16.87 -5.68
CA ARG A 75 -12.72 15.54 -5.05
C ARG A 75 -13.56 15.64 -3.77
N LEU A 76 -14.58 14.77 -3.66
CA LEU A 76 -15.38 14.56 -2.44
C LEU A 76 -14.72 13.49 -1.56
#